data_AF-A0A2S6HP73-F1
#
_entry.id   AF-A0A2S6HP73-F1
#
_cell.length_a   1.000
_cell.length_b   1.000
_cell.length_c   1.000
_cell.angle_alpha   90.00
_cell.angle_beta   90.00
_cell.angle_gamma   90.00
#
_symmetry.space_group_name_H-M   'P 1'
#
loop_
_entity.id
_entity.type
_entity.pdbx_description
1 polymer ?
#
loop_
_entity_poly.entity_id
_entity_poly.type
_entity_poly.pdbx_seq_one_letter_code
_entity_poly.pdbx_strand_id
1 'polypeptide(L)'
;MTVEPADKPAEFYNIDAFRITADTITKNTIDIVADVDDQMPYKPVHSHHDLYFQDITFTNIDTKLAKNSEILQGASNVTFNNVVINWKNIKKGSDDAAAESYQAWANISACSNLNFIGTITQSVNSYDAMSKPVWPEDAAVLASASEATKSGSERKVTLKWPAAIDGDQVAGKGEIAGYIVEIYLEDELINITKPVSGTSCEIGGLSQDTCYLFKVYVVDQTGNRTPELAYEVTATEGEDLELKEPESSQENVF
;
A
#
# COMPACT_ATOMS: atom_id res chain seq x y z
N MET A 1 21.99 31.13 3.95
CA MET A 1 20.52 31.15 4.06
C MET A 1 20.17 30.03 5.00
N THR A 2 19.69 30.35 6.19
CA THR A 2 19.13 29.36 7.11
C THR A 2 17.69 29.19 6.66
N VAL A 3 17.40 28.10 5.97
CA VAL A 3 16.01 27.70 5.74
C VAL A 3 15.55 27.08 7.05
N GLU A 4 14.48 27.62 7.64
CA GLU A 4 13.73 26.89 8.66
C GLU A 4 12.97 25.78 7.91
N PRO A 5 13.31 24.51 8.10
CA PRO A 5 12.54 23.43 7.50
C PRO A 5 11.11 23.49 8.06
N ALA A 6 10.12 23.29 7.20
CA ALA A 6 8.73 23.20 7.65
C ALA A 6 8.57 21.97 8.57
N ASP A 7 7.88 22.15 9.69
CA ASP A 7 7.61 21.06 10.66
C ASP A 7 6.72 19.95 10.09
N LYS A 8 6.04 20.22 8.96
CA LYS A 8 5.20 19.27 8.23
C LYS A 8 5.46 19.34 6.72
N PRO A 9 5.48 18.21 6.01
CA PRO A 9 5.55 18.19 4.55
C PRO A 9 4.38 18.95 3.90
N ALA A 10 4.58 19.42 2.68
CA ALA A 10 3.50 19.99 1.89
C ALA A 10 2.56 18.85 1.43
N GLU A 11 1.29 18.97 1.80
CA GLU A 11 0.23 18.04 1.39
C GLU A 11 -0.59 18.64 0.24
N PHE A 12 -0.80 17.86 -0.82
CA PHE A 12 -1.73 18.21 -1.90
C PHE A 12 -3.00 17.39 -1.72
N TYR A 13 -4.11 18.07 -1.44
CA TYR A 13 -5.40 17.44 -1.21
C TYR A 13 -6.57 18.31 -1.62
N ASN A 14 -7.75 17.70 -1.80
CA ASN A 14 -8.97 18.36 -2.27
C ASN A 14 -8.78 19.10 -3.62
N ILE A 15 -8.13 18.42 -4.57
CA ILE A 15 -7.92 18.95 -5.92
C ILE A 15 -8.79 18.17 -6.88
N ASP A 16 -9.62 18.93 -7.60
CA ASP A 16 -10.49 18.37 -8.61
C ASP A 16 -10.14 18.92 -10.01
N ALA A 17 -10.15 18.05 -11.01
CA ALA A 17 -9.91 18.40 -12.40
C ALA A 17 -11.00 17.81 -13.30
N PHE A 18 -11.62 18.66 -14.12
CA PHE A 18 -12.77 18.29 -14.95
C PHE A 18 -12.57 18.69 -16.40
N ARG A 19 -13.03 17.82 -17.33
CA ARG A 19 -13.23 18.16 -18.75
C ARG A 19 -11.97 18.67 -19.43
N ILE A 20 -10.86 17.99 -19.20
CA ILE A 20 -9.56 18.34 -19.78
C ILE A 20 -9.33 17.47 -21.01
N THR A 21 -8.93 18.10 -22.11
CA THR A 21 -8.33 17.39 -23.25
C THR A 21 -6.94 17.92 -23.45
N ALA A 22 -5.95 17.04 -23.37
CA ALA A 22 -4.56 17.36 -23.66
C ALA A 22 -4.09 16.54 -24.85
N ASP A 23 -3.46 17.21 -25.81
CA ASP A 23 -3.02 16.62 -27.06
C ASP A 23 -1.51 16.80 -27.26
N THR A 24 -0.89 15.87 -27.98
CA THR A 24 0.54 15.90 -28.33
C THR A 24 1.42 15.88 -27.08
N ILE A 25 1.38 14.75 -26.37
CA ILE A 25 1.99 14.59 -25.06
C ILE A 25 3.34 13.88 -25.19
N THR A 26 4.41 14.48 -24.67
CA THR A 26 5.78 13.96 -24.77
C THR A 26 6.41 13.60 -23.42
N LYS A 27 5.63 13.79 -22.35
CA LYS A 27 5.93 13.57 -20.92
C LYS A 27 4.75 12.86 -20.26
N ASN A 28 4.85 12.56 -18.97
CA ASN A 28 3.77 11.92 -18.23
C ASN A 28 2.44 12.67 -18.39
N THR A 29 1.36 11.92 -18.55
CA THR A 29 -0.02 12.41 -18.65
C THR A 29 -0.49 12.89 -17.28
N ILE A 30 -0.29 12.04 -16.27
CA ILE A 30 -0.59 12.27 -14.85
C ILE A 30 0.65 11.87 -14.05
N ASP A 31 1.08 12.75 -13.15
CA ASP A 31 2.23 12.57 -12.27
C ASP A 31 1.82 13.04 -10.88
N ILE A 32 1.47 12.09 -10.01
CA ILE A 32 1.09 12.32 -8.61
C ILE A 32 2.12 11.61 -7.77
N VAL A 33 3.12 12.36 -7.30
CA VAL A 33 4.27 11.81 -6.59
C VAL A 33 4.47 12.52 -5.28
N ALA A 34 4.14 11.79 -4.22
CA ALA A 34 4.65 12.03 -2.89
C ALA A 34 5.97 11.27 -2.72
N ASP A 35 6.96 11.95 -2.16
CA ASP A 35 8.17 11.40 -1.54
C ASP A 35 7.91 10.38 -0.38
N VAL A 36 7.40 9.21 -0.74
CA VAL A 36 7.25 8.04 0.14
C VAL A 36 8.55 7.24 0.16
N ASP A 37 9.07 6.96 1.36
CA ASP A 37 10.27 6.14 1.54
C ASP A 37 10.08 5.13 2.68
N ASP A 38 9.72 3.89 2.31
CA ASP A 38 9.57 2.76 3.23
C ASP A 38 10.91 2.33 3.87
N GLN A 39 12.05 2.87 3.39
CA GLN A 39 13.36 2.66 4.00
C GLN A 39 13.68 3.66 5.12
N MET A 40 12.89 4.74 5.24
CA MET A 40 13.05 5.80 6.24
C MET A 40 11.81 5.93 7.13
N PRO A 41 11.57 5.00 8.06
CA PRO A 41 10.36 4.98 8.92
C PRO A 41 10.21 6.21 9.82
N TYR A 42 11.27 6.99 10.02
CA TYR A 42 11.27 8.24 10.81
C TYR A 42 10.93 9.49 9.99
N LYS A 43 10.86 9.36 8.66
CA LYS A 43 10.46 10.47 7.80
C LYS A 43 8.95 10.66 7.98
N PRO A 44 8.48 11.91 8.20
CA PRO A 44 7.05 12.17 8.24
C PRO A 44 6.39 11.60 6.98
N VAL A 45 5.45 10.67 7.16
CA VAL A 45 4.68 10.13 6.05
C VAL A 45 3.93 11.29 5.42
N HIS A 46 4.14 11.53 4.13
CA HIS A 46 3.28 12.42 3.37
C HIS A 46 2.71 11.68 2.19
N SER A 47 1.45 11.99 1.93
CA SER A 47 0.71 11.48 0.80
C SER A 47 -0.06 12.61 0.16
N HIS A 48 -0.53 12.40 -1.06
CA HIS A 48 -1.51 13.28 -1.70
C HIS A 48 -2.86 12.59 -1.61
N HIS A 49 -3.92 13.29 -1.22
CA HIS A 49 -5.19 12.63 -0.95
C HIS A 49 -6.42 13.41 -1.33
N ASP A 50 -7.56 12.71 -1.46
CA ASP A 50 -8.84 13.33 -1.82
C ASP A 50 -8.74 14.11 -3.14
N LEU A 51 -8.33 13.40 -4.19
CA LEU A 51 -8.16 13.96 -5.53
C LEU A 51 -9.22 13.38 -6.48
N TYR A 52 -9.79 14.22 -7.33
CA TYR A 52 -10.85 13.79 -8.24
C TYR A 52 -10.62 14.25 -9.68
N PHE A 53 -10.52 13.31 -10.61
CA PHE A 53 -10.29 13.57 -12.03
C PHE A 53 -11.48 13.05 -12.83
N GLN A 54 -12.13 13.93 -13.60
CA GLN A 54 -13.31 13.56 -14.37
C GLN A 54 -13.31 14.06 -15.81
N ASP A 55 -13.74 13.19 -16.73
CA ASP A 55 -13.91 13.48 -18.15
C ASP A 55 -12.61 14.02 -18.78
N ILE A 56 -11.50 13.31 -18.56
CA ILE A 56 -10.18 13.70 -19.05
C ILE A 56 -9.76 12.81 -20.22
N THR A 57 -9.30 13.40 -21.31
CA THR A 57 -8.79 12.67 -22.47
C THR A 57 -7.39 13.13 -22.82
N PHE A 58 -6.45 12.19 -22.87
CA PHE A 58 -5.11 12.38 -23.38
C PHE A 58 -5.01 11.80 -24.79
N THR A 59 -4.53 12.57 -25.76
CA THR A 59 -4.37 12.15 -27.15
C THR A 59 -2.96 12.39 -27.67
N ASN A 60 -2.59 11.61 -28.70
CA ASN A 60 -1.29 11.70 -29.34
C ASN A 60 -0.11 11.61 -28.36
N ILE A 61 -0.22 10.73 -27.34
CA ILE A 61 0.87 10.47 -26.41
C ILE A 61 2.02 9.78 -27.15
N ASP A 62 3.24 10.24 -26.94
CA ASP A 62 4.45 9.65 -27.47
C ASP A 62 4.51 8.14 -27.17
N THR A 63 4.77 7.32 -28.19
CA THR A 63 4.78 5.85 -28.07
C THR A 63 5.80 5.34 -27.07
N LYS A 64 6.85 6.11 -26.76
CA LYS A 64 7.81 5.75 -25.70
C LYS A 64 7.18 5.67 -24.30
N LEU A 65 6.03 6.31 -24.11
CA LEU A 65 5.27 6.33 -22.87
C LEU A 65 4.14 5.30 -22.85
N ALA A 66 4.05 4.41 -23.85
CA ALA A 66 2.97 3.43 -23.96
C ALA A 66 2.76 2.56 -22.72
N LYS A 67 3.81 2.38 -21.90
CA LYS A 67 3.77 1.61 -20.65
C LYS A 67 4.29 2.40 -19.44
N ASN A 68 4.36 3.74 -19.54
CA ASN A 68 4.94 4.63 -18.53
C ASN A 68 4.33 6.03 -18.58
N SER A 69 3.10 6.17 -19.07
CA SER A 69 2.46 7.49 -19.24
C SER A 69 2.09 8.12 -17.91
N GLU A 70 1.75 7.31 -16.90
CA GLU A 70 1.33 7.75 -15.58
C GLU A 70 2.33 7.31 -14.51
N ILE A 71 2.47 8.13 -13.47
CA ILE A 71 3.14 7.79 -12.22
C ILE A 71 2.22 8.18 -11.07
N LEU A 72 1.83 7.19 -10.28
CA LEU A 72 1.10 7.37 -9.02
C LEU A 72 1.97 6.81 -7.90
N GLN A 73 2.47 7.68 -7.03
CA GLN A 73 3.30 7.31 -5.90
C GLN A 73 2.83 8.06 -4.65
N GLY A 74 2.43 7.33 -3.62
CA GLY A 74 2.03 7.94 -2.35
C GLY A 74 0.73 8.75 -2.43
N ALA A 75 -0.24 8.26 -3.19
CA ALA A 75 -1.55 8.90 -3.34
C ALA A 75 -2.66 8.08 -2.69
N SER A 76 -3.57 8.70 -1.95
CA SER A 76 -4.72 8.03 -1.36
C SER A 76 -6.06 8.69 -1.70
N ASN A 77 -7.16 7.94 -1.67
CA ASN A 77 -8.50 8.46 -1.96
C ASN A 77 -8.57 9.24 -3.29
N VAL A 78 -8.04 8.65 -4.37
CA VAL A 78 -8.04 9.28 -5.69
C VAL A 78 -9.05 8.60 -6.58
N THR A 79 -9.94 9.38 -7.20
CA THR A 79 -10.89 8.86 -8.20
C THR A 79 -10.55 9.37 -9.60
N PHE A 80 -10.41 8.44 -10.54
CA PHE A 80 -10.35 8.69 -11.97
C PHE A 80 -11.67 8.23 -12.61
N ASN A 81 -12.50 9.18 -13.01
CA ASN A 81 -13.80 8.96 -13.62
C ASN A 81 -13.79 9.37 -15.10
N ASN A 82 -14.04 8.44 -16.01
CA ASN A 82 -13.99 8.72 -17.46
C ASN A 82 -12.64 9.31 -17.92
N VAL A 83 -11.52 8.70 -17.52
CA VAL A 83 -10.17 9.12 -17.95
C VAL A 83 -9.67 8.22 -19.08
N VAL A 84 -9.39 8.79 -20.25
CA VAL A 84 -9.02 8.03 -21.45
C VAL A 84 -7.61 8.39 -21.91
N ILE A 85 -6.74 7.39 -22.06
CA ILE A 85 -5.32 7.55 -22.39
C ILE A 85 -5.07 7.00 -23.79
N ASN A 86 -4.76 7.84 -24.79
CA ASN A 86 -4.57 7.40 -26.18
C ASN A 86 -3.17 7.74 -26.71
N TRP A 87 -2.38 6.69 -27.00
CA TRP A 87 -1.06 6.83 -27.59
C TRP A 87 -1.10 6.97 -29.10
N LYS A 88 -0.15 7.75 -29.62
CA LYS A 88 -0.01 8.03 -31.04
C LYS A 88 0.22 6.73 -31.81
N ASN A 89 -0.57 6.50 -32.85
CA ASN A 89 -0.47 5.32 -33.74
C ASN A 89 -0.64 3.96 -33.04
N ILE A 90 -1.17 3.92 -31.82
CA ILE A 90 -1.52 2.66 -31.13
C ILE A 90 -3.04 2.52 -31.16
N LYS A 91 -3.51 1.43 -31.75
CA LYS A 91 -4.94 1.10 -31.78
C LYS A 91 -5.29 0.29 -30.54
N LYS A 92 -6.29 0.74 -29.78
CA LYS A 92 -6.80 0.01 -28.61
C LYS A 92 -7.55 -1.25 -29.01
N GLY A 93 -7.39 -2.29 -28.20
CA GLY A 93 -8.19 -3.50 -28.27
C GLY A 93 -9.59 -3.30 -27.67
N SER A 94 -10.38 -4.37 -27.62
CA SER A 94 -11.63 -4.40 -26.86
C SER A 94 -11.41 -4.55 -25.35
N ASP A 95 -10.23 -5.04 -24.95
CA ASP A 95 -9.80 -5.19 -23.56
C ASP A 95 -8.44 -4.53 -23.39
N ASP A 96 -8.42 -3.42 -22.66
CA ASP A 96 -7.19 -2.66 -22.41
C ASP A 96 -6.23 -3.42 -21.48
N ALA A 97 -6.75 -4.23 -20.55
CA ALA A 97 -5.91 -4.94 -19.56
C ALA A 97 -5.13 -6.10 -20.18
N ALA A 98 -5.61 -6.64 -21.32
CA ALA A 98 -4.92 -7.67 -22.10
C ALA A 98 -3.99 -7.09 -23.18
N ALA A 99 -3.79 -5.77 -23.25
CA ALA A 99 -3.01 -5.15 -24.31
C ALA A 99 -1.50 -5.42 -24.17
N GLU A 100 -0.85 -5.85 -25.26
CA GLU A 100 0.61 -6.04 -25.29
C GLU A 100 1.38 -4.76 -25.63
N SER A 101 0.75 -3.87 -26.41
CA SER A 101 1.40 -2.68 -26.99
C SER A 101 1.37 -1.44 -26.10
N TYR A 102 0.54 -1.45 -25.05
CA TYR A 102 0.43 -0.38 -24.06
C TYR A 102 -0.01 -0.95 -22.72
N GLN A 103 0.16 -0.15 -21.67
CA GLN A 103 -0.33 -0.42 -20.33
C GLN A 103 -0.55 0.94 -19.65
N ALA A 104 -1.81 1.34 -19.49
CA ALA A 104 -2.16 2.50 -18.68
C ALA A 104 -1.83 2.22 -17.21
N TRP A 105 -1.56 3.26 -16.42
CA TRP A 105 -1.38 3.11 -14.96
C TRP A 105 -0.29 2.10 -14.59
N ALA A 106 0.77 2.02 -15.40
CA ALA A 106 1.81 1.02 -15.24
C ALA A 106 2.64 1.21 -13.97
N ASN A 107 2.69 2.44 -13.43
CA ASN A 107 3.47 2.77 -12.24
C ASN A 107 2.53 3.26 -11.14
N ILE A 108 2.17 2.35 -10.23
CA ILE A 108 1.39 2.62 -9.02
C ILE A 108 2.19 2.05 -7.85
N SER A 109 2.46 2.86 -6.83
CA SER A 109 3.13 2.40 -5.61
C SER A 109 2.74 3.25 -4.40
N ALA A 110 2.73 2.64 -3.22
CA ALA A 110 2.36 3.29 -1.96
C ALA A 110 1.03 4.08 -2.06
N CYS A 111 0.12 3.64 -2.91
CA CYS A 111 -1.19 4.21 -3.12
C CYS A 111 -2.25 3.40 -2.40
N SER A 112 -3.33 4.06 -1.98
CA SER A 112 -4.46 3.35 -1.35
C SER A 112 -5.79 3.98 -1.74
N ASN A 113 -6.85 3.17 -1.81
CA ASN A 113 -8.19 3.67 -2.17
C ASN A 113 -8.20 4.41 -3.52
N LEU A 114 -7.45 3.92 -4.51
CA LEU A 114 -7.59 4.38 -5.88
C LEU A 114 -8.88 3.82 -6.47
N ASN A 115 -9.57 4.63 -7.27
CA ASN A 115 -10.84 4.23 -7.88
C ASN A 115 -10.87 4.61 -9.36
N PHE A 116 -11.03 3.61 -10.22
CA PHE A 116 -11.04 3.75 -11.68
C PHE A 116 -12.43 3.40 -12.21
N ILE A 117 -13.24 4.43 -12.51
CA ILE A 117 -14.67 4.27 -12.83
C ILE A 117 -15.06 4.89 -14.17
N GLY A 118 -16.19 4.43 -14.70
CA GLY A 118 -16.74 4.92 -15.96
C GLY A 118 -15.94 4.42 -17.16
N THR A 119 -15.80 5.27 -18.18
CA THR A 119 -15.02 4.96 -19.39
C THR A 119 -13.54 5.23 -19.14
N ILE A 120 -12.85 4.23 -18.61
CA ILE A 120 -11.45 4.32 -18.19
C ILE A 120 -10.57 3.42 -19.07
N THR A 121 -9.37 3.87 -19.44
CA THR A 121 -8.38 2.99 -20.07
C THR A 121 -7.74 2.13 -18.97
N GLN A 122 -8.19 0.89 -18.82
CA GLN A 122 -7.75 0.02 -17.72
C GLN A 122 -6.38 -0.65 -17.97
N SER A 123 -5.81 -1.20 -16.91
CA SER A 123 -4.73 -2.18 -16.95
C SER A 123 -4.88 -3.19 -15.81
N VAL A 124 -4.06 -4.24 -15.82
CA VAL A 124 -3.96 -5.16 -14.68
C VAL A 124 -3.59 -4.42 -13.38
N ASN A 125 -2.75 -3.38 -13.45
CA ASN A 125 -2.34 -2.61 -12.27
C ASN A 125 -3.45 -1.69 -11.75
N SER A 126 -4.31 -1.13 -12.62
CA SER A 126 -5.45 -0.33 -12.15
C SER A 126 -6.53 -1.19 -11.52
N TYR A 127 -6.69 -2.45 -11.96
CA TYR A 127 -7.53 -3.42 -11.27
C TYR A 127 -6.95 -3.83 -9.91
N ASP A 128 -5.65 -4.10 -9.84
CA ASP A 128 -4.91 -4.41 -8.61
C ASP A 128 -5.05 -3.28 -7.58
N ALA A 129 -4.87 -2.05 -8.02
CA ALA A 129 -5.01 -0.88 -7.15
C ALA A 129 -6.40 -0.70 -6.53
N MET A 130 -7.45 -1.30 -7.11
CA MET A 130 -8.81 -1.30 -6.56
C MET A 130 -9.11 -2.53 -5.68
N SER A 131 -8.23 -3.53 -5.68
CA SER A 131 -8.45 -4.85 -5.11
C SER A 131 -7.60 -5.03 -3.86
N LYS A 132 -8.10 -4.56 -2.72
CA LYS A 132 -7.33 -4.57 -1.47
C LYS A 132 -6.98 -5.99 -1.02
N PRO A 133 -5.80 -6.18 -0.40
CA PRO A 133 -5.46 -7.44 0.22
C PRO A 133 -6.40 -7.75 1.38
N VAL A 134 -6.55 -9.04 1.69
CA VAL A 134 -7.46 -9.54 2.71
C VAL A 134 -6.76 -10.56 3.63
N TRP A 135 -7.08 -10.46 4.92
CA TRP A 135 -6.80 -11.51 5.87
C TRP A 135 -7.78 -12.67 5.68
N PRO A 136 -7.40 -13.93 6.02
CA PRO A 136 -8.37 -15.00 6.14
C PRO A 136 -9.39 -14.70 7.26
N GLU A 137 -10.58 -15.29 7.16
CA GLU A 137 -11.72 -14.98 8.05
C GLU A 137 -11.41 -15.20 9.54
N ASP A 138 -10.59 -16.20 9.84
CA ASP A 138 -10.18 -16.60 11.20
C ASP A 138 -8.91 -15.88 11.69
N ALA A 139 -8.41 -14.88 10.95
CA ALA A 139 -7.11 -14.28 11.23
C ALA A 139 -6.98 -13.70 12.63
N ALA A 140 -8.01 -13.04 13.16
CA ALA A 140 -7.99 -12.48 14.51
C ALA A 140 -7.83 -13.55 15.62
N VAL A 141 -8.17 -14.80 15.33
CA VAL A 141 -8.06 -15.93 16.28
C VAL A 141 -6.72 -16.66 16.13
N LEU A 142 -6.21 -16.75 14.90
CA LEU A 142 -4.93 -17.37 14.57
C LEU A 142 -3.72 -16.48 14.88
N ALA A 143 -3.93 -15.17 14.81
CA ALA A 143 -3.01 -14.14 15.23
C ALA A 143 -2.58 -14.31 16.70
N SER A 144 -1.28 -14.18 16.98
CA SER A 144 -0.77 -14.23 18.34
C SER A 144 0.45 -13.33 18.56
N ALA A 145 0.68 -12.97 19.82
CA ALA A 145 1.86 -12.28 20.31
C ALA A 145 2.43 -13.07 21.50
N SER A 146 3.76 -13.16 21.61
CA SER A 146 4.41 -13.72 22.79
C SER A 146 4.33 -12.75 23.96
N GLU A 147 4.61 -13.22 25.17
CA GLU A 147 5.03 -12.30 26.24
C GLU A 147 6.36 -11.63 25.86
N ALA A 148 6.68 -10.55 26.56
CA ALA A 148 7.94 -9.86 26.33
C ALA A 148 9.09 -10.57 27.06
N THR A 149 9.98 -11.20 26.30
CA THR A 149 11.12 -11.93 26.85
C THR A 149 12.30 -11.00 27.11
N LYS A 150 13.11 -11.34 28.12
CA LYS A 150 14.35 -10.60 28.43
C LYS A 150 15.49 -11.07 27.54
N SER A 151 16.06 -10.16 26.76
CA SER A 151 17.32 -10.36 26.04
C SER A 151 18.35 -9.33 26.52
N GLY A 152 19.18 -9.71 27.50
CA GLY A 152 20.07 -8.76 28.16
C GLY A 152 19.30 -7.74 29.02
N SER A 153 19.41 -6.45 28.70
CA SER A 153 18.61 -5.37 29.32
C SER A 153 17.35 -5.00 28.54
N GLU A 154 17.16 -5.54 27.34
CA GLU A 154 16.04 -5.22 26.45
C GLU A 154 14.93 -6.26 26.56
N ARG A 155 13.71 -5.85 26.23
CA ARG A 155 12.56 -6.74 26.10
C ARG A 155 12.22 -6.97 24.62
N LYS A 156 11.76 -8.17 24.29
CA LYS A 156 11.41 -8.60 22.93
C LYS A 156 10.06 -9.29 22.86
N VAL A 157 9.29 -9.02 21.83
CA VAL A 157 8.02 -9.70 21.53
C VAL A 157 8.11 -10.32 20.15
N THR A 158 7.60 -11.54 19.99
CA THR A 158 7.38 -12.16 18.68
C THR A 158 5.89 -12.11 18.36
N LEU A 159 5.57 -11.61 17.17
CA LEU A 159 4.23 -11.58 16.61
C LEU A 159 4.10 -12.66 15.53
N LYS A 160 2.95 -13.31 15.45
CA LYS A 160 2.59 -14.28 14.40
C LYS A 160 1.19 -14.00 13.88
N TRP A 161 1.00 -14.20 12.57
CA TRP A 161 -0.27 -14.00 11.87
C TRP A 161 -0.42 -15.03 10.74
N PRO A 162 -1.64 -15.32 10.23
CA PRO A 162 -1.79 -16.21 9.10
C PRO A 162 -1.32 -15.56 7.79
N ALA A 163 -1.13 -16.37 6.74
CA ALA A 163 -0.85 -15.82 5.42
C ALA A 163 -2.07 -15.09 4.87
N ALA A 164 -1.87 -13.86 4.39
CA ALA A 164 -2.89 -13.11 3.67
C ALA A 164 -2.84 -13.41 2.17
N ILE A 165 -3.92 -13.06 1.48
CA ILE A 165 -3.99 -13.09 0.03
C ILE A 165 -4.30 -11.69 -0.49
N ASP A 166 -3.92 -11.45 -1.73
CA ASP A 166 -4.32 -10.25 -2.43
C ASP A 166 -5.79 -10.33 -2.87
N GLY A 167 -6.40 -9.17 -3.15
CA GLY A 167 -7.82 -9.07 -3.48
C GLY A 167 -8.17 -9.72 -4.82
N ASP A 168 -9.41 -10.21 -4.94
CA ASP A 168 -9.94 -10.68 -6.21
C ASP A 168 -10.09 -9.52 -7.20
N GLN A 169 -9.57 -9.69 -8.42
CA GLN A 169 -9.58 -8.67 -9.45
C GLN A 169 -10.07 -9.16 -10.80
N VAL A 170 -10.64 -8.24 -11.58
CA VAL A 170 -11.27 -8.54 -12.88
C VAL A 170 -10.25 -9.02 -13.92
N ALA A 171 -9.03 -8.50 -13.90
CA ALA A 171 -7.96 -8.92 -14.79
C ALA A 171 -6.59 -8.84 -14.11
N GLY A 172 -5.69 -9.75 -14.49
CA GLY A 172 -4.37 -9.90 -13.88
C GLY A 172 -4.41 -10.73 -12.60
N LYS A 173 -3.26 -10.82 -11.93
CA LYS A 173 -3.15 -11.34 -10.55
C LYS A 173 -2.25 -10.38 -9.75
N GLY A 174 -2.76 -9.85 -8.64
CA GLY A 174 -1.99 -8.98 -7.77
C GLY A 174 -1.23 -9.81 -6.74
N GLU A 175 -0.36 -9.15 -6.00
CA GLU A 175 0.61 -9.79 -5.12
C GLU A 175 0.79 -9.00 -3.83
N ILE A 176 1.00 -9.73 -2.74
CA ILE A 176 1.39 -9.13 -1.46
C ILE A 176 2.85 -8.66 -1.55
N ALA A 177 3.09 -7.38 -1.27
CA ALA A 177 4.43 -6.82 -1.14
C ALA A 177 5.08 -7.20 0.20
N GLY A 178 4.28 -7.34 1.26
CA GLY A 178 4.74 -7.85 2.55
C GLY A 178 3.81 -7.47 3.69
N TYR A 179 4.32 -7.61 4.92
CA TYR A 179 3.63 -7.26 6.14
C TYR A 179 4.40 -6.15 6.87
N ILE A 180 3.69 -5.16 7.39
CA ILE A 180 4.26 -4.09 8.21
C ILE A 180 3.67 -4.15 9.62
N VAL A 181 4.47 -3.78 10.61
CA VAL A 181 4.04 -3.67 12.00
C VAL A 181 4.22 -2.22 12.44
N GLU A 182 3.13 -1.57 12.80
CA GLU A 182 3.14 -0.29 13.49
C GLU A 182 3.16 -0.54 15.01
N ILE A 183 3.97 0.23 15.73
CA ILE A 183 4.18 0.10 17.17
C ILE A 183 3.77 1.42 17.81
N TYR A 184 2.79 1.35 18.70
CA TYR A 184 2.24 2.49 19.41
C TYR A 184 2.58 2.40 20.90
N LEU A 185 2.87 3.57 21.47
CA LEU A 185 2.90 3.77 22.91
C LEU A 185 1.74 4.72 23.24
N GLU A 186 0.78 4.23 24.05
CA GLU A 186 -0.51 4.88 24.20
C GLU A 186 -1.16 5.05 22.80
N ASP A 187 -1.35 6.29 22.33
CA ASP A 187 -1.91 6.61 21.02
C ASP A 187 -0.86 7.17 20.03
N GLU A 188 0.43 7.21 20.40
CA GLU A 188 1.50 7.75 19.57
C GLU A 188 2.23 6.63 18.81
N LEU A 189 2.30 6.76 17.48
CA LEU A 189 3.11 5.89 16.63
C LEU A 189 4.60 6.17 16.91
N ILE A 190 5.29 5.20 17.51
CA ILE A 190 6.72 5.35 17.86
C ILE A 190 7.65 4.67 16.84
N ASN A 191 7.17 3.66 16.11
CA ASN A 191 7.97 2.93 15.12
C ASN A 191 7.09 2.18 14.12
N ILE A 192 7.64 1.93 12.93
CA ILE A 192 7.06 1.08 11.88
C ILE A 192 8.15 0.21 11.27
N THR A 193 7.87 -1.08 11.08
CA THR A 193 8.84 -2.00 10.46
C THR A 193 8.91 -1.78 8.96
N LYS A 194 10.05 -2.12 8.36
CA LYS A 194 10.09 -2.40 6.92
C LYS A 194 9.19 -3.60 6.61
N PRO A 195 8.66 -3.71 5.38
CA PRO A 195 7.90 -4.88 4.97
C PRO A 195 8.70 -6.17 5.19
N VAL A 196 8.12 -7.12 5.92
CA VAL A 196 8.63 -8.49 6.05
C VAL A 196 7.84 -9.42 5.14
N SER A 197 8.48 -10.44 4.59
CA SER A 197 7.81 -11.42 3.71
C SER A 197 7.20 -12.61 4.46
N GLY A 198 7.63 -12.83 5.72
CA GLY A 198 7.16 -13.92 6.55
C GLY A 198 5.92 -13.58 7.38
N THR A 199 5.30 -14.61 7.93
CA THR A 199 4.13 -14.54 8.81
C THR A 199 4.49 -14.37 10.30
N SER A 200 5.69 -13.83 10.56
CA SER A 200 6.23 -13.63 11.90
C SER A 200 7.21 -12.46 11.91
N CYS A 201 7.25 -11.72 13.02
CA CYS A 201 8.20 -10.65 13.25
C CYS A 201 8.60 -10.57 14.72
N GLU A 202 9.91 -10.47 14.99
CA GLU A 202 10.45 -10.19 16.32
C GLU A 202 10.71 -8.69 16.46
N ILE A 203 10.10 -8.07 17.48
CA ILE A 203 10.31 -6.68 17.84
C ILE A 203 11.10 -6.61 19.14
N GLY A 204 12.26 -5.96 19.11
CA GLY A 204 13.11 -5.71 20.27
C GLY A 204 13.17 -4.25 20.70
N GLY A 205 14.00 -3.95 21.70
CA GLY A 205 14.20 -2.59 22.21
C GLY A 205 13.05 -2.06 23.08
N LEU A 206 12.19 -2.95 23.59
CA LEU A 206 11.04 -2.57 24.41
C LEU A 206 11.47 -2.27 25.85
N SER A 207 10.87 -1.24 26.45
CA SER A 207 11.11 -0.85 27.83
C SER A 207 10.30 -1.71 28.79
N GLN A 208 10.89 -2.03 29.95
CA GLN A 208 10.22 -2.82 30.98
C GLN A 208 8.98 -2.09 31.53
N ASP A 209 7.97 -2.87 31.94
CA ASP A 209 6.73 -2.41 32.57
C ASP A 209 5.99 -1.35 31.74
N THR A 210 6.17 -1.40 30.43
CA THR A 210 5.57 -0.51 29.44
C THR A 210 4.59 -1.30 28.58
N CYS A 211 3.40 -0.75 28.37
CA CYS A 211 2.39 -1.34 27.50
C CYS A 211 2.52 -0.79 26.08
N TYR A 212 2.62 -1.69 25.09
CA TYR A 212 2.72 -1.35 23.68
C TYR A 212 1.53 -1.93 22.92
N LEU A 213 1.01 -1.17 21.96
CA LEU A 213 0.03 -1.63 21.00
C LEU A 213 0.71 -1.89 19.66
N PHE A 214 0.68 -3.14 19.21
CA PHE A 214 1.19 -3.56 17.91
C PHE A 214 0.03 -3.70 16.94
N LYS A 215 0.16 -3.11 15.75
CA LYS A 215 -0.80 -3.26 14.65
C LYS A 215 -0.11 -3.86 13.44
N VAL A 216 -0.57 -5.02 13.00
CA VAL A 216 -0.04 -5.72 11.82
C VAL A 216 -0.95 -5.47 10.63
N TYR A 217 -0.35 -5.09 9.50
CA TYR A 217 -1.03 -4.90 8.23
C TYR A 217 -0.35 -5.71 7.13
N VAL A 218 -1.14 -6.12 6.15
CA VAL A 218 -0.66 -6.63 4.86
C VAL A 218 -0.63 -5.47 3.90
N VAL A 219 0.38 -5.41 3.04
CA VAL A 219 0.50 -4.40 1.98
C VAL A 219 0.63 -5.11 0.63
N ASP A 220 -0.17 -4.71 -0.37
CA ASP A 220 -0.04 -5.19 -1.75
C ASP A 220 1.02 -4.39 -2.55
N GLN A 221 1.29 -4.78 -3.80
CA GLN A 221 2.26 -4.09 -4.67
C GLN A 221 1.89 -2.63 -4.99
N THR A 222 0.59 -2.30 -4.97
CA THR A 222 0.11 -0.96 -5.26
C THR A 222 0.16 -0.04 -4.04
N GLY A 223 0.18 -0.62 -2.83
CA GLY A 223 0.23 0.05 -1.54
C GLY A 223 -1.04 -0.04 -0.70
N ASN A 224 -2.09 -0.76 -1.14
CA ASN A 224 -3.27 -0.94 -0.29
C ASN A 224 -2.92 -1.75 0.95
N ARG A 225 -3.66 -1.48 2.03
CA ARG A 225 -3.51 -2.19 3.30
C ARG A 225 -4.79 -2.91 3.71
N THR A 226 -4.64 -4.05 4.38
CA THR A 226 -5.72 -4.66 5.15
C THR A 226 -6.13 -3.79 6.34
N PRO A 227 -7.29 -4.04 6.97
CA PRO A 227 -7.52 -3.65 8.37
C PRO A 227 -6.46 -4.26 9.30
N GLU A 228 -6.20 -3.61 10.45
CA GLU A 228 -5.19 -4.08 11.39
C GLU A 228 -5.56 -5.39 12.10
N LEU A 229 -4.54 -6.20 12.40
CA LEU A 229 -4.57 -7.13 13.53
C LEU A 229 -3.83 -6.50 14.70
N ALA A 230 -4.51 -6.32 15.82
CA ALA A 230 -4.01 -5.54 16.96
C ALA A 230 -3.69 -6.42 18.18
N TYR A 231 -2.56 -6.12 18.84
CA TYR A 231 -2.10 -6.81 20.04
C TYR A 231 -1.60 -5.81 21.06
N GLU A 232 -2.11 -5.93 22.29
CA GLU A 232 -1.60 -5.17 23.42
C GLU A 232 -0.68 -6.08 24.24
N VAL A 233 0.59 -5.68 24.41
CA VAL A 233 1.58 -6.44 25.18
C VAL A 233 2.25 -5.53 26.20
N THR A 234 2.20 -5.94 27.46
CA THR A 234 2.98 -5.30 28.54
C THR A 234 4.31 -6.01 28.70
N ALA A 235 5.41 -5.27 28.61
CA ALA A 235 6.74 -5.82 28.70
C ALA A 235 7.20 -6.11 30.14
N THR A 236 6.54 -7.07 30.80
CA THR A 236 6.77 -7.43 32.21
C THR A 236 7.99 -8.35 32.42
N GLU A 237 8.22 -8.78 33.67
CA GLU A 237 9.29 -9.72 34.04
C GLU A 237 8.95 -11.22 33.78
N GLY A 238 7.76 -11.54 33.26
CA GLY A 238 7.17 -12.89 33.17
C GLY A 238 7.78 -13.90 32.17
N GLU A 239 7.41 -15.17 32.33
CA GLU A 239 7.83 -16.33 31.51
C GLU A 239 7.01 -16.48 30.23
N ASP A 240 7.61 -17.08 29.19
CA ASP A 240 7.01 -17.33 27.88
C ASP A 240 5.57 -17.88 27.93
N LEU A 241 4.61 -17.15 27.35
CA LEU A 241 3.38 -17.76 26.86
C LEU A 241 3.64 -18.42 25.50
N GLU A 242 3.09 -19.62 25.34
CA GLU A 242 3.18 -20.37 24.10
C GLU A 242 2.47 -19.61 22.97
N LEU A 243 3.24 -19.24 21.94
CA LEU A 243 2.70 -18.65 20.72
C LEU A 243 1.71 -19.63 20.09
N LYS A 244 0.48 -19.20 19.85
CA LYS A 244 -0.42 -19.96 18.98
C LYS A 244 0.15 -19.91 17.58
N GLU A 245 0.55 -21.06 17.05
CA GLU A 245 0.93 -21.18 15.65
C GLU A 245 -0.29 -20.81 14.79
N PRO A 246 -0.15 -19.89 13.83
CA PRO A 246 -1.21 -19.64 12.87
C PRO A 246 -1.41 -20.92 12.06
N GLU A 247 -2.67 -21.33 11.88
CA GLU A 247 -2.97 -22.52 11.09
C GLU A 247 -2.46 -22.32 9.65
N SER A 248 -1.69 -23.30 9.17
CA SER A 248 -1.18 -23.31 7.80
C SER A 248 -2.33 -23.67 6.87
N SER A 249 -2.82 -22.71 6.09
CA SER A 249 -3.73 -22.95 4.98
C SER A 249 -2.97 -23.61 3.82
N GLN A 250 -2.59 -24.89 3.98
CA GLN A 250 -2.31 -25.76 2.86
C GLN A 250 -3.62 -26.40 2.39
N GLU A 251 -4.39 -25.70 1.56
CA GLU A 251 -5.30 -26.40 0.67
C GLU A 251 -4.48 -27.05 -0.45
N ASN A 252 -4.07 -28.29 -0.20
CA ASN A 252 -3.76 -29.24 -1.26
C ASN A 252 -5.03 -29.48 -2.07
N VAL A 253 -5.14 -28.86 -3.24
CA VAL A 253 -6.08 -29.31 -4.27
C VAL A 253 -5.30 -30.10 -5.32
N PHE A 254 -5.52 -31.41 -5.29
CA PHE A 254 -5.05 -32.41 -6.26
C PHE A 254 -5.69 -32.22 -7.64
#